data_AF-A0A4C1VYY5-F1
#
_entry.id   AF-A0A4C1VYY5-F1
#
_cell.length_a   1.000
_cell.length_b   1.000
_cell.length_c   1.000
_cell.angle_alpha   90.00
_cell.angle_beta   90.00
_cell.angle_gamma   90.00
#
_symmetry.space_group_name_H-M   'P 1'
#
loop_
_entity.id
_entity.type
_entity.pdbx_description
1 polymer ?
#
loop_
_entity_poly.entity_id
_entity_poly.type
_entity_poly.pdbx_seq_one_letter_code
_entity_poly.pdbx_strand_id
1 'polypeptide(L)'
;MTEDTLKSYYDEVGNMIFQDQFLEEITQEESVIPNRKNLDDPIVKTLEKFIEIQQNKEKQSMKKIAARFVIEKFDGKNMNAYNWMETFEKECARFDTVEEEEKIEIFRLFLEKSCLDWYSSIMIKHGLQSSEWKLIFLQTYANKSWTTSKYAVFFKYQTGSLLEYTIKKEKLLLEVRKAIDQGTLIDIIAAGLPDFITDRINKEEIVQTKDLFNELGKLEHLVAKKKFSKKKDDAKQIKEKCSICEYLQKRMRYHSEDFCWFKTKVNNGKKKIVNK
;
A
#
# COMPACT_ATOMS: atom_id res chain seq x y z
N MET A 1 62.64 -39.12 3.73
CA MET A 1 62.25 -40.45 3.20
C MET A 1 63.52 -41.28 3.12
N THR A 2 63.52 -42.49 3.69
CA THR A 2 64.65 -43.44 3.57
C THR A 2 64.59 -44.12 2.19
N GLU A 3 65.73 -44.47 1.60
CA GLU A 3 65.79 -45.14 0.29
C GLU A 3 64.91 -46.40 0.21
N ASP A 4 64.76 -47.11 1.32
CA ASP A 4 63.90 -48.29 1.43
C ASP A 4 62.41 -47.98 1.26
N THR A 5 61.97 -46.80 1.70
CA THR A 5 60.58 -46.36 1.49
C THR A 5 60.32 -45.91 0.06
N LEU A 6 61.34 -45.52 -0.70
CA LEU A 6 61.14 -45.14 -2.10
C LEU A 6 60.94 -46.38 -2.99
N LYS A 7 61.69 -47.45 -2.72
CA LYS A 7 61.62 -48.70 -3.49
C LYS A 7 60.25 -49.38 -3.44
N SER A 8 59.46 -49.17 -2.39
CA SER A 8 58.09 -49.72 -2.34
C SER A 8 57.11 -49.03 -3.29
N TYR A 9 57.49 -47.88 -3.86
CA TYR A 9 56.65 -47.10 -4.77
C TYR A 9 57.04 -47.26 -6.24
N TYR A 10 57.98 -48.14 -6.58
CA TYR A 10 58.37 -48.40 -7.96
C TYR A 10 58.25 -49.89 -8.31
N ASP A 11 57.76 -50.20 -9.51
CA ASP A 11 57.79 -51.56 -10.06
C ASP A 11 59.17 -51.91 -10.67
N GLU A 12 59.33 -53.14 -11.16
CA GLU A 12 60.58 -53.63 -11.78
C GLU A 12 60.97 -52.85 -13.05
N VAL A 13 60.06 -52.07 -13.61
CA VAL A 13 60.24 -51.29 -14.84
C VAL A 13 60.39 -49.78 -14.53
N GLY A 14 60.30 -49.39 -13.26
CA GLY A 14 60.45 -48.01 -12.80
C GLY A 14 59.18 -47.17 -12.85
N ASN A 15 57.99 -47.77 -12.99
CA ASN A 15 56.71 -47.06 -12.89
C ASN A 15 56.32 -46.84 -11.42
N MET A 16 55.70 -45.70 -11.12
CA MET A 16 55.19 -45.45 -9.76
C MET A 16 53.95 -46.28 -9.45
N ILE A 17 54.01 -47.09 -8.39
CA ILE A 17 52.93 -47.98 -7.96
C ILE A 17 52.68 -47.87 -6.46
N PHE A 18 51.44 -48.14 -6.02
CA PHE A 18 51.12 -48.35 -4.61
C PHE A 18 50.03 -49.42 -4.50
N GLN A 19 50.28 -50.48 -3.73
CA GLN A 19 49.34 -51.61 -3.57
C GLN A 19 48.83 -52.16 -4.92
N ASP A 20 49.75 -52.39 -5.86
CA ASP A 20 49.48 -52.90 -7.22
C ASP A 20 48.60 -52.00 -8.11
N GLN A 21 48.45 -50.72 -7.76
CA GLN A 21 47.81 -49.71 -8.60
C GLN A 21 48.83 -48.72 -9.13
N PHE A 22 48.73 -48.39 -10.42
CA PHE A 22 49.55 -47.34 -11.04
C PHE A 22 49.14 -45.97 -10.49
N LEU A 23 50.14 -45.19 -10.08
CA LEU A 23 49.92 -43.82 -9.63
C LEU A 23 50.03 -42.87 -10.82
N GLU A 24 49.04 -42.00 -10.97
CA GLU A 24 49.05 -40.94 -11.98
C GLU A 24 49.69 -39.67 -11.42
N GLU A 25 50.48 -38.98 -12.25
CA GLU A 25 51.10 -37.70 -11.89
C GLU A 25 50.07 -36.57 -11.99
N ILE A 26 49.70 -35.99 -10.85
CA ILE A 26 48.83 -34.81 -10.82
C ILE A 26 49.70 -33.57 -11.05
N THR A 27 49.52 -32.91 -12.18
CA THR A 27 50.13 -31.60 -12.43
C THR A 27 49.30 -30.51 -11.76
N GLN A 28 49.95 -29.45 -11.26
CA GLN A 28 49.27 -28.36 -10.54
C GLN A 28 48.14 -27.68 -11.36
N GLU A 29 48.13 -27.84 -12.69
CA GLU A 29 47.07 -27.34 -13.58
C GLU A 29 45.74 -28.10 -13.44
N GLU A 30 45.75 -29.35 -12.98
CA GLU A 30 44.52 -30.15 -12.75
C GLU A 30 43.79 -29.77 -11.45
N SER A 31 44.41 -28.96 -10.59
CA SER A 31 43.83 -28.48 -9.33
C SER A 31 42.96 -27.23 -9.47
N VAL A 32 43.00 -26.53 -10.62
CA VAL A 32 42.37 -25.21 -10.80
C VAL A 32 41.22 -25.21 -11.84
N ILE A 33 40.97 -26.31 -12.53
CA ILE A 33 39.85 -26.45 -13.47
C ILE A 33 39.01 -27.65 -13.00
N PRO A 34 37.72 -27.48 -12.66
CA PRO A 34 36.86 -28.63 -12.43
C PRO A 34 36.75 -29.37 -13.76
N ASN A 35 37.50 -30.46 -13.87
CA ASN A 35 37.57 -31.29 -15.05
C ASN A 35 36.14 -31.78 -15.33
N ARG A 36 35.54 -31.30 -16.43
CA ARG A 36 34.19 -31.63 -16.91
C ARG A 36 34.04 -33.09 -17.35
N LYS A 37 34.85 -34.01 -16.80
CA LYS A 37 34.87 -35.44 -17.14
C LYS A 37 34.04 -36.31 -16.19
N ASN A 38 33.51 -35.75 -15.10
CA ASN A 38 32.68 -36.49 -14.12
C ASN A 38 31.23 -35.96 -14.01
N LEU A 39 30.61 -35.57 -15.13
CA LEU A 39 29.17 -35.22 -15.16
C LEU A 39 28.25 -36.46 -15.10
N ASP A 40 28.79 -37.66 -15.28
CA ASP A 40 28.03 -38.92 -15.25
C ASP A 40 28.30 -39.78 -14.02
N ASP A 41 29.08 -39.30 -13.05
CA ASP A 41 29.32 -40.02 -11.81
C ASP A 41 27.98 -40.16 -11.03
N PRO A 42 27.49 -41.40 -10.78
CA PRO A 42 26.25 -41.63 -10.04
C PRO A 42 26.22 -40.93 -8.68
N ILE A 43 27.39 -40.71 -8.07
CA ILE A 43 27.55 -40.03 -6.79
C ILE A 43 27.29 -38.53 -6.95
N VAL A 44 27.80 -37.89 -7.99
CA VAL A 44 27.57 -36.46 -8.27
C VAL A 44 26.09 -36.22 -8.57
N LYS A 45 25.46 -37.06 -9.41
CA LYS A 45 24.02 -36.95 -9.72
C LYS A 45 23.11 -37.19 -8.51
N THR A 46 23.52 -38.07 -7.59
CA THR A 46 22.75 -38.30 -6.36
C THR A 46 22.92 -37.14 -5.39
N LEU A 47 24.12 -36.60 -5.23
CA LEU A 47 24.37 -35.40 -4.42
C LEU A 47 23.61 -34.18 -4.96
N GLU A 48 23.62 -33.94 -6.27
CA GLU A 48 22.83 -32.89 -6.92
C GLU A 48 21.33 -33.05 -6.62
N LYS A 49 20.78 -34.26 -6.78
CA LYS A 49 19.38 -34.55 -6.42
C LYS A 49 19.10 -34.33 -4.93
N PHE A 50 20.01 -34.71 -4.04
CA PHE A 50 19.85 -34.48 -2.60
C PHE A 50 19.85 -32.99 -2.27
N ILE A 51 20.75 -32.20 -2.88
CA ILE A 51 20.80 -30.75 -2.74
C ILE A 51 19.51 -30.12 -3.27
N GLU A 52 19.03 -30.51 -4.45
CA GLU A 52 17.76 -30.02 -5.01
C GLU A 52 16.55 -30.36 -4.12
N ILE A 53 16.51 -31.57 -3.56
CA ILE A 53 15.45 -32.00 -2.64
C ILE A 53 15.50 -31.17 -1.35
N GLN A 54 16.69 -30.89 -0.80
CA GLN A 54 16.83 -30.06 0.39
C GLN A 54 16.42 -28.61 0.12
N GLN A 55 16.92 -28.00 -0.95
CA GLN A 55 16.52 -26.64 -1.34
C GLN A 55 15.01 -26.53 -1.61
N ASN A 56 14.39 -27.57 -2.21
CA ASN A 56 12.94 -27.58 -2.41
C ASN A 56 12.17 -27.74 -1.09
N LYS A 57 12.67 -28.56 -0.14
CA LYS A 57 12.09 -28.67 1.20
C LYS A 57 12.20 -27.38 1.98
N GLU A 58 13.35 -26.70 1.92
CA GLU A 58 13.58 -25.38 2.53
C GLU A 58 12.63 -24.34 1.92
N LYS A 59 12.57 -24.21 0.59
CA LYS A 59 11.61 -23.31 -0.10
C LYS A 59 10.16 -23.62 0.27
N GLN A 60 9.81 -24.90 0.43
CA GLN A 60 8.48 -25.31 0.86
C GLN A 60 8.22 -24.96 2.33
N SER A 61 9.23 -25.04 3.19
CA SER A 61 9.18 -24.58 4.59
C SER A 61 8.95 -23.07 4.65
N MET A 62 9.71 -22.29 3.88
CA MET A 62 9.60 -20.83 3.82
C MET A 62 8.24 -20.36 3.34
N LYS A 63 7.67 -21.01 2.32
CA LYS A 63 6.30 -20.73 1.86
C LYS A 63 5.25 -21.04 2.94
N LYS A 64 5.44 -22.09 3.75
CA LYS A 64 4.54 -22.43 4.86
C LYS A 64 4.63 -21.40 5.99
N ILE A 65 5.85 -20.95 6.32
CA ILE A 65 6.08 -19.90 7.32
C ILE A 65 5.47 -18.59 6.85
N ALA A 66 5.76 -18.17 5.62
CA ALA A 66 5.20 -16.96 5.02
C ALA A 66 3.66 -17.00 4.96
N ALA A 67 3.05 -18.15 4.66
CA ALA A 67 1.59 -18.27 4.66
C ALA A 67 0.94 -18.01 6.04
N ARG A 68 1.70 -18.10 7.12
CA ARG A 68 1.23 -17.80 8.49
C ARG A 68 1.43 -16.34 8.90
N PHE A 69 2.15 -15.55 8.10
CA PHE A 69 2.37 -14.14 8.40
C PHE A 69 1.05 -13.36 8.27
N VAL A 70 0.81 -12.45 9.20
CA VAL A 70 -0.35 -11.56 9.16
C VAL A 70 0.11 -10.17 8.71
N ILE A 71 0.53 -10.09 7.45
CA ILE A 71 1.00 -8.86 6.83
C ILE A 71 0.45 -8.72 5.41
N GLU A 72 0.00 -7.53 5.06
CA GLU A 72 -0.39 -7.21 3.70
C GLU A 72 0.84 -7.15 2.79
N LYS A 73 0.69 -7.53 1.53
CA LYS A 73 1.78 -7.40 0.57
C LYS A 73 2.09 -5.94 0.28
N PHE A 74 3.35 -5.61 0.08
CA PHE A 74 3.81 -4.27 -0.23
C PHE A 74 3.74 -3.98 -1.72
N ASP A 75 3.07 -2.88 -2.08
CA ASP A 75 2.93 -2.44 -3.47
C ASP A 75 3.55 -1.07 -3.74
N GLY A 76 4.26 -0.51 -2.75
CA GLY A 76 4.89 0.81 -2.82
C GLY A 76 3.98 1.98 -2.49
N LYS A 77 2.67 1.75 -2.31
CA LYS A 77 1.66 2.82 -2.10
C LYS A 77 0.72 2.56 -0.94
N ASN A 78 0.50 1.32 -0.58
CA ASN A 78 -0.47 0.91 0.43
C ASN A 78 -0.10 1.33 1.86
N MET A 79 1.18 1.46 2.17
CA MET A 79 1.67 1.83 3.50
C MET A 79 3.03 2.51 3.42
N ASN A 80 3.39 3.26 4.46
CA ASN A 80 4.76 3.73 4.64
C ASN A 80 5.74 2.54 4.74
N ALA A 81 6.80 2.56 3.94
CA ALA A 81 7.79 1.48 3.89
C ALA A 81 8.47 1.21 5.25
N TYR A 82 8.68 2.22 6.10
CA TYR A 82 9.21 2.02 7.45
C TYR A 82 8.26 1.20 8.32
N ASN A 83 6.98 1.59 8.35
CA ASN A 83 5.97 0.92 9.16
C ASN A 83 5.74 -0.51 8.65
N TRP A 84 5.72 -0.68 7.33
CA TRP A 84 5.58 -1.98 6.70
C TRP A 84 6.76 -2.90 7.06
N MET A 85 7.99 -2.40 6.93
CA MET A 85 9.21 -3.14 7.26
C MET A 85 9.30 -3.49 8.75
N GLU A 86 8.88 -2.58 9.64
CA GLU A 86 8.79 -2.86 11.08
C GLU A 86 7.81 -4.02 11.37
N THR A 87 6.68 -4.06 10.65
CA THR A 87 5.69 -5.13 10.77
C THR A 87 6.26 -6.45 10.24
N PHE A 88 6.95 -6.42 9.11
CA PHE A 88 7.60 -7.59 8.53
C PHE A 88 8.65 -8.19 9.48
N GLU A 89 9.52 -7.37 10.06
CA GLU A 89 10.55 -7.82 11.01
C GLU A 89 9.94 -8.42 12.28
N LYS A 90 8.83 -7.88 12.77
CA LYS A 90 8.10 -8.47 13.91
C LYS A 90 7.53 -9.84 13.57
N GLU A 91 7.05 -10.03 12.35
CA GLU A 91 6.57 -11.33 11.89
C GLU A 91 7.75 -12.31 11.72
N CYS A 92 8.88 -11.90 11.15
CA CYS A 92 10.10 -12.72 11.11
C CYS A 92 10.55 -13.15 12.52
N ALA A 93 10.58 -12.21 13.48
CA ALA A 93 10.92 -12.50 14.87
C ALA A 93 9.91 -13.45 15.54
N ARG A 94 8.62 -13.40 15.16
CA ARG A 94 7.58 -14.29 15.69
C ARG A 94 7.78 -15.75 15.27
N PHE A 95 8.45 -15.99 14.17
CA PHE A 95 8.73 -17.33 13.63
C PHE A 95 10.22 -17.69 13.69
N ASP A 96 11.00 -17.00 14.51
CA ASP A 96 12.43 -17.24 14.72
C ASP A 96 13.27 -17.19 13.43
N THR A 97 12.83 -16.40 12.43
CA THR A 97 13.61 -16.15 11.21
C THR A 97 14.66 -15.08 11.50
N VAL A 98 15.85 -15.52 11.92
CA VAL A 98 16.95 -14.65 12.34
C VAL A 98 17.90 -14.33 11.19
N GLU A 99 18.15 -15.30 10.30
CA GLU A 99 19.11 -15.17 9.20
C GLU A 99 18.63 -14.19 8.13
N GLU A 100 19.54 -13.34 7.65
CA GLU A 100 19.18 -12.25 6.74
C GLU A 100 18.88 -12.76 5.33
N GLU A 101 19.52 -13.86 4.94
CA GLU A 101 19.27 -14.64 3.73
C GLU A 101 17.86 -15.22 3.72
N GLU A 102 17.43 -15.80 4.84
CA GLU A 102 16.08 -16.32 5.00
C GLU A 102 15.03 -15.19 4.93
N LYS A 103 15.32 -14.06 5.60
CA LYS A 103 14.44 -12.89 5.59
C LYS A 103 14.26 -12.32 4.19
N ILE A 104 15.32 -12.14 3.40
CA ILE A 104 15.20 -11.58 2.05
C ILE A 104 14.42 -12.51 1.12
N GLU A 105 14.54 -13.84 1.29
CA GLU A 105 13.76 -14.81 0.54
C GLU A 105 12.27 -14.79 0.89
N ILE A 106 11.93 -14.75 2.18
CA ILE A 106 10.53 -14.60 2.64
C ILE A 106 9.98 -13.24 2.18
N PHE A 107 10.77 -12.19 2.31
CA PHE A 107 10.40 -10.82 1.95
C PHE A 107 9.90 -10.73 0.51
N ARG A 108 10.54 -11.43 -0.44
CA ARG A 108 10.11 -11.50 -1.84
C ARG A 108 8.65 -11.93 -1.99
N LEU A 109 8.17 -12.85 -1.15
CA LEU A 109 6.79 -13.38 -1.22
C LEU A 109 5.73 -12.32 -0.87
N PHE A 110 6.15 -11.25 -0.20
CA PHE A 110 5.28 -10.15 0.20
C PHE A 110 5.43 -8.90 -0.66
N LEU A 111 6.14 -8.97 -1.78
CA LEU A 111 6.23 -7.87 -2.73
C LEU A 111 5.26 -8.05 -3.90
N GLU A 112 4.72 -6.95 -4.38
CA GLU A 112 3.90 -6.93 -5.60
C GLU A 112 4.31 -5.80 -6.56
N LYS A 113 3.85 -5.93 -7.81
CA LYS A 113 4.01 -4.94 -8.87
C LYS A 113 5.49 -4.60 -9.06
N SER A 114 5.81 -3.31 -9.20
CA SER A 114 7.17 -2.81 -9.40
C SER A 114 8.12 -3.11 -8.24
N CYS A 115 7.63 -3.54 -7.07
CA CYS A 115 8.50 -3.94 -5.96
C CYS A 115 9.22 -5.27 -6.25
N LEU A 116 8.62 -6.17 -7.04
CA LEU A 116 9.28 -7.40 -7.48
C LEU A 116 10.40 -7.12 -8.49
N ASP A 117 10.22 -6.11 -9.35
CA ASP A 117 11.25 -5.67 -10.28
C ASP A 117 12.42 -5.04 -9.54
N TRP A 118 12.12 -4.23 -8.50
CA TRP A 118 13.13 -3.70 -7.59
C TRP A 118 13.90 -4.83 -6.90
N TYR A 119 13.21 -5.83 -6.35
CA TYR A 119 13.85 -6.98 -5.72
C TYR A 119 14.80 -7.67 -6.71
N SER A 120 14.31 -8.00 -7.90
CA SER A 120 15.12 -8.65 -8.93
C SER A 120 16.36 -7.83 -9.30
N SER A 121 16.24 -6.50 -9.34
CA SER A 121 17.36 -5.59 -9.59
C SER A 121 18.40 -5.59 -8.47
N ILE A 122 17.96 -5.63 -7.20
CA ILE A 122 18.85 -5.73 -6.04
C ILE A 122 19.58 -7.07 -6.04
N MET A 123 18.87 -8.16 -6.35
CA MET A 123 19.48 -9.49 -6.44
C MET A 123 20.59 -9.56 -7.48
N ILE A 124 20.39 -8.91 -8.65
CA ILE A 124 21.41 -8.85 -9.71
C ILE A 124 22.61 -8.00 -9.27
N LYS A 125 22.37 -6.87 -8.58
CA LYS A 125 23.43 -5.91 -8.20
C LYS A 125 24.26 -6.33 -7.00
N HIS A 126 23.63 -6.93 -5.99
CA HIS A 126 24.21 -7.15 -4.67
C HIS A 126 24.19 -8.62 -4.20
N GLY A 127 23.40 -9.50 -4.83
CA GLY A 127 23.25 -10.89 -4.40
C GLY A 127 22.48 -11.07 -3.08
N LEU A 128 22.31 -12.34 -2.65
CA LEU A 128 21.57 -12.74 -1.42
C LEU A 128 22.26 -12.34 -0.12
N GLN A 129 23.58 -12.13 -0.15
CA GLN A 129 24.44 -12.03 1.04
C GLN A 129 24.53 -10.61 1.62
N SER A 130 23.98 -9.62 0.92
CA SER A 130 24.09 -8.24 1.38
C SER A 130 23.07 -7.97 2.47
N SER A 131 23.52 -7.81 3.71
CA SER A 131 22.69 -7.36 4.84
C SER A 131 22.15 -5.92 4.69
N GLU A 132 22.46 -5.24 3.58
CA GLU A 132 22.10 -3.85 3.32
C GLU A 132 20.78 -3.70 2.55
N TRP A 133 20.21 -4.80 2.04
CA TRP A 133 18.99 -4.77 1.21
C TRP A 133 17.84 -4.01 1.89
N LYS A 134 17.70 -4.14 3.21
CA LYS A 134 16.68 -3.42 4.01
C LYS A 134 16.89 -1.92 3.99
N LEU A 135 18.14 -1.46 4.13
CA LEU A 135 18.46 -0.02 4.06
C LEU A 135 18.17 0.53 2.67
N ILE A 136 18.54 -0.22 1.61
CA ILE A 136 18.29 0.17 0.22
C ILE A 136 16.78 0.21 -0.07
N PHE A 137 16.03 -0.75 0.46
CA PHE A 137 14.57 -0.79 0.37
C PHE A 137 13.96 0.47 0.96
N LEU A 138 14.33 0.81 2.20
CA LEU A 138 13.85 2.01 2.86
C LEU A 138 14.31 3.27 2.15
N GLN A 139 15.51 3.33 1.59
CA GLN A 139 15.93 4.49 0.79
C GLN A 139 15.10 4.67 -0.48
N THR A 140 14.68 3.57 -1.10
CA THR A 140 13.90 3.57 -2.35
C THR A 140 12.42 3.90 -2.10
N TYR A 141 11.82 3.25 -1.11
CA TYR A 141 10.37 3.28 -0.90
C TYR A 141 9.91 4.07 0.32
N ALA A 142 10.79 4.45 1.24
CA ALA A 142 10.38 5.34 2.30
C ALA A 142 10.02 6.69 1.69
N ASN A 143 8.75 7.04 1.83
CA ASN A 143 8.22 8.29 1.31
C ASN A 143 8.76 9.44 2.16
N LYS A 144 9.83 10.09 1.67
CA LYS A 144 10.44 11.28 2.27
C LYS A 144 9.75 12.57 1.85
N SER A 145 8.70 12.50 1.03
CA SER A 145 8.06 13.69 0.48
C SER A 145 7.09 14.35 1.48
N TRP A 146 7.16 15.68 1.57
CA TRP A 146 6.20 16.47 2.33
C TRP A 146 4.78 16.37 1.77
N THR A 147 4.61 15.94 0.53
CA THR A 147 3.31 15.86 -0.16
C THR A 147 2.33 14.97 0.58
N THR A 148 2.76 13.77 1.00
CA THR A 148 1.90 12.84 1.75
C THR A 148 1.60 13.35 3.15
N SER A 149 2.59 13.95 3.81
CA SER A 149 2.38 14.60 5.12
C SER A 149 1.39 15.75 5.04
N LYS A 150 1.55 16.64 4.05
CA LYS A 150 0.62 17.74 3.78
C LYS A 150 -0.76 17.23 3.45
N TYR A 151 -0.88 16.21 2.59
CA TYR A 151 -2.16 15.62 2.28
C TYR A 151 -2.87 15.08 3.53
N ALA A 152 -2.17 14.30 4.36
CA ALA A 152 -2.72 13.77 5.60
C ALA A 152 -3.21 14.89 6.54
N VAL A 153 -2.42 15.96 6.72
CA VAL A 153 -2.78 17.11 7.57
C VAL A 153 -3.94 17.92 6.99
N PHE A 154 -3.97 18.17 5.68
CA PHE A 154 -5.00 18.98 5.02
C PHE A 154 -6.20 18.18 4.52
N PHE A 155 -6.27 16.87 4.76
CA PHE A 155 -7.44 16.05 4.42
C PHE A 155 -8.68 16.51 5.21
N LYS A 156 -9.68 17.10 4.54
CA LYS A 156 -10.88 17.65 5.18
C LYS A 156 -12.13 16.86 4.83
N TYR A 157 -13.11 16.92 5.73
CA TYR A 157 -14.41 16.35 5.51
C TYR A 157 -15.11 17.10 4.36
N GLN A 158 -15.64 16.36 3.39
CA GLN A 158 -16.39 16.93 2.27
C GLN A 158 -17.85 16.48 2.31
N THR A 159 -18.05 15.16 2.27
CA THR A 159 -19.37 14.52 2.24
C THR A 159 -19.24 13.08 2.74
N GLY A 160 -20.34 12.47 3.17
CA GLY A 160 -20.36 11.08 3.61
C GLY A 160 -20.68 10.96 5.11
N SER A 161 -20.22 9.89 5.73
CA SER A 161 -20.28 9.71 7.18
C SER A 161 -19.13 10.48 7.86
N LEU A 162 -19.43 11.10 9.00
CA LEU A 162 -18.41 11.70 9.87
C LEU A 162 -17.46 10.63 10.42
N LEU A 163 -17.99 9.46 10.81
CA LEU A 163 -17.20 8.33 11.29
C LEU A 163 -16.22 7.84 10.21
N GLU A 164 -16.70 7.59 8.99
CA GLU A 164 -15.84 7.16 7.88
C GLU A 164 -14.70 8.15 7.60
N TYR A 165 -15.01 9.45 7.61
CA TYR A 165 -14.00 10.48 7.49
C TYR A 165 -12.96 10.42 8.62
N THR A 166 -13.42 10.28 9.86
CA THR A 166 -12.58 10.28 11.07
C THR A 166 -11.62 9.09 11.04
N ILE A 167 -12.12 7.89 10.73
CA ILE A 167 -11.31 6.66 10.57
C ILE A 167 -10.25 6.86 9.49
N LYS A 168 -10.66 7.39 8.33
CA LYS A 168 -9.75 7.62 7.21
C LYS A 168 -8.68 8.66 7.53
N LYS A 169 -9.08 9.74 8.21
CA LYS A 169 -8.18 10.82 8.63
C LYS A 169 -7.17 10.33 9.66
N GLU A 170 -7.62 9.59 10.67
CA GLU A 170 -6.75 8.96 11.68
C GLU A 170 -5.73 8.04 11.01
N LYS A 171 -6.18 7.14 10.14
CA LYS A 171 -5.30 6.24 9.38
C LYS A 171 -4.21 7.01 8.61
N LEU A 172 -4.60 8.04 7.85
CA LEU A 172 -3.66 8.86 7.08
C LEU A 172 -2.61 9.55 7.97
N LEU A 173 -3.00 10.01 9.16
CA LEU A 173 -2.07 10.67 10.08
C LEU A 173 -1.08 9.67 10.71
N LEU A 174 -1.57 8.49 11.10
CA LEU A 174 -0.74 7.44 11.69
C LEU A 174 0.23 6.82 10.66
N GLU A 175 -0.15 6.76 9.39
CA GLU A 175 0.74 6.34 8.30
C GLU A 175 1.93 7.31 8.11
N VAL A 176 1.73 8.60 8.37
CA VAL A 176 2.78 9.62 8.29
C VAL A 176 3.61 9.65 9.57
N ARG A 177 2.98 9.59 10.74
CA ARG A 177 3.65 9.65 12.05
C ARG A 177 2.92 8.77 13.06
N LYS A 178 3.48 7.59 13.30
CA LYS A 178 2.99 6.62 14.30
C LYS A 178 3.07 7.15 15.74
N ALA A 179 4.06 7.99 16.04
CA ALA A 179 4.31 8.55 17.36
C ALA A 179 3.58 9.88 17.63
N ILE A 180 2.51 10.18 16.89
CA ILE A 180 1.68 11.37 17.15
C ILE A 180 0.97 11.22 18.50
N ASP A 181 0.96 12.26 19.31
CA ASP A 181 0.22 12.28 20.56
C ASP A 181 -1.30 12.35 20.28
N GLN A 182 -2.09 11.74 21.16
CA GLN A 182 -3.54 11.66 20.97
C GLN A 182 -4.23 13.02 20.94
N GLY A 183 -3.79 13.98 21.76
CA GLY A 183 -4.37 15.32 21.77
C GLY A 183 -4.21 16.02 20.42
N THR A 184 -2.99 16.02 19.88
CA THR A 184 -2.69 16.58 18.55
C THR A 184 -3.41 15.81 17.44
N LEU A 185 -3.51 14.48 17.54
CA LEU A 185 -4.27 13.67 16.59
C LEU A 185 -5.74 14.11 16.54
N ILE A 186 -6.38 14.25 17.70
CA ILE A 186 -7.76 14.72 17.85
C ILE A 186 -7.92 16.14 17.30
N ASP A 187 -7.01 17.06 17.66
CA ASP A 187 -7.05 18.44 17.21
C ASP A 187 -6.95 18.55 15.68
N ILE A 188 -6.07 17.77 15.04
CA ILE A 188 -5.93 17.76 13.58
C ILE A 188 -7.14 17.14 12.89
N ILE A 189 -7.76 16.11 13.47
CA ILE A 189 -9.00 15.53 12.94
C ILE A 189 -10.14 16.55 13.03
N ALA A 190 -10.31 17.18 14.20
CA ALA A 190 -11.34 18.18 14.43
C ALA A 190 -11.18 19.40 13.51
N ALA A 191 -9.96 19.86 13.27
CA ALA A 191 -9.67 20.97 12.35
C ALA A 191 -10.07 20.70 10.89
N GLY A 192 -10.26 19.44 10.52
CA GLY A 192 -10.74 19.06 9.19
C GLY A 192 -12.26 18.88 9.09
N LEU A 193 -12.99 19.00 10.20
CA LEU A 193 -14.45 18.96 10.23
C LEU A 193 -15.05 20.35 9.94
N PRO A 194 -16.32 20.43 9.50
CA PRO A 194 -17.02 21.70 9.35
C PRO A 194 -17.37 22.34 10.70
N ASP A 195 -17.36 23.66 10.76
CA ASP A 195 -17.64 24.45 11.98
C ASP A 195 -18.94 24.03 12.68
N PHE A 196 -20.03 23.83 11.93
CA PHE A 196 -21.33 23.43 12.50
C PHE A 196 -21.35 22.07 13.21
N ILE A 197 -20.32 21.24 13.02
CA ILE A 197 -20.08 20.00 13.76
C ILE A 197 -19.20 20.29 14.98
N THR A 198 -18.06 20.97 14.78
CA THR A 198 -17.10 21.27 15.86
C THR A 198 -17.70 22.15 16.95
N ASP A 199 -18.60 23.07 16.61
CA ASP A 199 -19.29 23.94 17.57
C ASP A 199 -20.20 23.18 18.54
N ARG A 200 -20.54 21.93 18.23
CA ARG A 200 -21.37 21.06 19.07
C ARG A 200 -20.56 20.06 19.88
N ILE A 201 -19.25 20.10 19.76
CA ILE A 201 -18.33 19.19 20.43
C ILE A 201 -17.65 19.94 21.56
N ASN A 202 -17.74 19.41 22.78
CA ASN A 202 -16.99 19.94 23.91
C ASN A 202 -15.54 19.41 23.86
N LYS A 203 -14.57 20.29 23.62
CA LYS A 203 -13.14 19.92 23.56
C LYS A 203 -12.64 19.33 24.88
N GLU A 204 -13.11 19.83 26.01
CA GLU A 204 -12.61 19.42 27.33
C GLU A 204 -13.03 17.99 27.72
N GLU A 205 -14.13 17.51 27.16
CA GLU A 205 -14.65 16.15 27.39
C GLU A 205 -13.95 15.09 26.53
N ILE A 206 -13.26 15.51 25.46
CA ILE A 206 -12.60 14.60 24.52
C ILE A 206 -11.14 14.43 24.92
N VAL A 207 -10.85 13.30 25.57
CA VAL A 207 -9.49 12.93 25.99
C VAL A 207 -8.88 11.90 25.04
N GLN A 208 -9.71 11.02 24.49
CA GLN A 208 -9.29 9.90 23.64
C GLN A 208 -9.98 9.96 22.27
N THR A 209 -9.36 9.38 21.23
CA THR A 209 -9.98 9.35 19.88
C THR A 209 -11.35 8.68 19.91
N LYS A 210 -11.53 7.64 20.73
CA LYS A 210 -12.83 6.96 20.94
C LYS A 210 -13.95 7.89 21.41
N ASP A 211 -13.62 8.90 22.21
CA ASP A 211 -14.60 9.86 22.74
C ASP A 211 -15.08 10.75 21.59
N LEU A 212 -14.16 11.18 20.73
CA LEU A 212 -14.47 11.89 19.49
C LEU A 212 -15.35 11.05 18.55
N PHE A 213 -15.03 9.77 18.35
CA PHE A 213 -15.85 8.87 17.52
C PHE A 213 -17.29 8.78 18.04
N ASN A 214 -17.47 8.62 19.36
CA ASN A 214 -18.79 8.52 19.96
C ASN A 214 -19.60 9.83 19.78
N GLU A 215 -18.98 10.98 20.00
CA GLU A 215 -19.64 12.28 19.79
C GLU A 215 -20.01 12.51 18.32
N LEU A 216 -19.10 12.21 17.40
CA LEU A 216 -19.38 12.34 15.96
C LEU A 216 -20.50 11.40 15.51
N GLY A 217 -20.58 10.19 16.08
CA GLY A 217 -21.68 9.26 15.85
C GLY A 217 -23.04 9.86 16.19
N LYS A 218 -23.15 10.61 17.30
CA LYS A 218 -24.38 11.32 17.68
C LYS A 218 -24.76 12.42 16.69
N LEU A 219 -23.76 13.02 16.04
CA LEU A 219 -23.91 14.16 15.13
C LEU A 219 -24.13 13.76 13.65
N GLU A 220 -24.07 12.48 13.29
CA GLU A 220 -24.25 11.98 11.91
C GLU A 220 -25.54 12.49 11.24
N HIS A 221 -26.62 12.58 12.01
CA HIS A 221 -27.92 13.04 11.51
C HIS A 221 -27.90 14.48 10.96
N LEU A 222 -26.98 15.33 11.42
CA LEU A 222 -26.83 16.71 10.95
C LEU A 222 -26.33 16.77 9.52
N VAL A 223 -25.46 15.83 9.15
CA VAL A 223 -24.91 15.72 7.80
C VAL A 223 -25.96 15.14 6.84
N ALA A 224 -26.74 14.16 7.29
CA ALA A 224 -27.84 13.59 6.51
C ALA A 224 -28.91 14.65 6.20
N LYS A 225 -29.26 15.51 7.17
CA LYS A 225 -30.23 16.61 6.99
C LYS A 225 -29.79 17.64 5.96
N LYS A 226 -28.50 17.97 5.87
CA LYS A 226 -27.98 18.95 4.89
C LYS A 226 -28.18 18.52 3.44
N LYS A 227 -28.22 17.20 3.15
CA LYS A 227 -28.60 16.67 1.83
C LYS A 227 -30.06 16.98 1.46
N PHE A 228 -30.95 17.08 2.45
CA PHE A 228 -32.35 17.48 2.26
C PHE A 228 -32.54 19.00 2.24
N SER A 229 -31.68 19.77 2.92
CA SER A 229 -31.73 21.24 2.95
C SER A 229 -31.36 21.89 1.61
N LYS A 230 -30.47 21.28 0.81
CA LYS A 230 -30.10 21.79 -0.52
C LYS A 230 -31.22 21.76 -1.57
N LYS A 231 -32.43 21.27 -1.24
CA LYS A 231 -33.64 21.37 -2.08
C LYS A 231 -34.64 22.45 -1.62
N LYS A 232 -34.30 23.30 -0.64
CA LYS A 232 -35.21 24.32 -0.11
C LYS A 232 -34.66 25.75 -0.11
N ASP A 233 -33.74 26.04 -1.03
CA ASP A 233 -33.46 27.42 -1.45
C ASP A 233 -34.08 27.69 -2.83
N ASP A 234 -35.30 27.20 -3.07
CA ASP A 234 -36.23 27.99 -3.86
C ASP A 234 -36.89 28.94 -2.87
N ALA A 235 -36.46 30.20 -2.92
CA ALA A 235 -37.12 31.30 -2.25
C ALA A 235 -38.64 31.10 -2.31
N LYS A 236 -39.33 31.37 -1.20
CA LYS A 236 -40.75 31.72 -1.26
C LYS A 236 -40.86 32.90 -2.23
N GLN A 237 -41.06 32.62 -3.52
CA GLN A 237 -41.51 33.61 -4.48
C GLN A 237 -42.85 34.06 -3.92
N ILE A 238 -42.88 35.28 -3.38
CA ILE A 238 -44.10 36.02 -3.17
C ILE A 238 -44.77 36.01 -4.54
N LYS A 239 -45.81 35.20 -4.70
CA LYS A 239 -46.52 35.11 -5.97
C LYS A 239 -47.23 36.44 -6.14
N GLU A 240 -46.68 37.33 -6.94
CA GLU A 240 -47.31 38.60 -7.28
C GLU A 240 -48.60 38.36 -8.08
N LYS A 241 -49.54 39.31 -8.02
CA LYS A 241 -50.77 39.26 -8.82
C LYS A 241 -50.37 39.36 -10.29
N CYS A 242 -50.88 38.45 -11.13
CA CYS A 242 -50.61 38.52 -12.56
C CYS A 242 -51.49 39.61 -13.22
N SER A 243 -50.87 40.69 -13.70
CA SER A 243 -51.58 41.81 -14.36
C SER A 243 -52.34 41.37 -15.62
N ILE A 244 -51.83 40.35 -16.33
CA ILE A 244 -52.49 39.78 -17.53
C ILE A 244 -53.84 39.13 -17.17
N CYS A 245 -53.91 38.42 -16.05
CA CYS A 245 -55.14 37.77 -15.59
C CYS A 245 -56.17 38.81 -15.09
N GLU A 246 -55.68 39.87 -14.45
CA GLU A 246 -56.50 41.01 -14.00
C GLU A 246 -57.12 41.76 -15.19
N TYR A 247 -56.33 42.09 -16.22
CA TYR A 247 -56.82 42.76 -17.43
C TYR A 247 -57.91 41.97 -18.17
N LEU A 248 -57.80 40.63 -18.19
CA LEU A 248 -58.77 39.76 -18.86
C LEU A 248 -60.00 39.42 -18.00
N GLN A 249 -60.13 40.03 -16.81
CA GLN A 249 -61.20 39.76 -15.82
C GLN A 249 -61.37 38.25 -15.53
N LYS A 250 -60.30 37.48 -15.62
CA LYS A 250 -60.28 36.07 -15.22
C LYS A 250 -59.75 36.03 -13.79
N ARG A 251 -60.62 35.68 -12.82
CA ARG A 251 -60.38 35.54 -11.36
C ARG A 251 -58.89 35.63 -10.97
N MET A 252 -58.54 36.58 -10.10
CA MET A 252 -57.15 36.90 -9.69
C MET A 252 -56.29 35.65 -9.42
N ARG A 253 -55.26 35.44 -10.26
CA ARG A 253 -54.28 34.36 -10.11
C ARG A 253 -52.91 34.95 -9.78
N TYR A 254 -52.19 34.26 -8.90
CA TYR A 254 -50.88 34.69 -8.42
C TYR A 254 -49.79 33.82 -9.04
N HIS A 255 -49.07 34.37 -10.01
CA HIS A 255 -47.94 33.75 -10.71
C HIS A 255 -47.20 34.81 -11.54
N SER A 256 -45.92 34.57 -11.87
CA SER A 256 -45.18 35.46 -12.79
C SER A 256 -45.86 35.53 -14.17
N GLU A 257 -45.81 36.71 -14.79
CA GLU A 257 -46.38 36.97 -16.10
C GLU A 257 -45.78 36.09 -17.19
N ASP A 258 -44.51 35.67 -17.02
CA ASP A 258 -43.82 34.79 -17.97
C ASP A 258 -44.45 33.42 -18.11
N PHE A 259 -45.08 32.94 -17.03
CA PHE A 259 -45.77 31.66 -16.99
C PHE A 259 -47.29 31.82 -17.16
N CYS A 260 -47.76 33.03 -17.52
CA CYS A 260 -49.18 33.27 -17.73
C CYS A 260 -49.67 32.55 -18.99
N TRP A 261 -50.65 31.67 -18.82
CA TRP A 261 -51.34 30.99 -19.94
C TRP A 261 -51.82 32.00 -20.99
N PHE A 262 -52.28 33.18 -20.55
CA PHE A 262 -52.87 34.18 -21.44
C PHE A 262 -51.84 35.11 -22.13
N LYS A 263 -50.54 34.95 -21.88
CA LYS A 263 -49.46 35.78 -22.46
C LYS A 263 -49.50 35.82 -23.99
N THR A 264 -49.79 34.70 -24.64
CA THR A 264 -49.93 34.58 -26.11
C THR A 264 -51.16 35.29 -26.67
N LYS A 265 -52.24 35.45 -25.89
CA LYS A 265 -53.46 36.14 -26.35
C LYS A 265 -53.27 37.67 -26.42
N VAL A 266 -52.47 38.24 -25.53
CA VAL A 266 -52.18 39.69 -25.52
C VAL A 266 -51.18 40.07 -26.62
N ASN A 267 -50.17 39.24 -26.89
CA ASN A 267 -49.19 39.50 -27.96
C ASN A 267 -49.79 39.47 -29.36
N ASN A 268 -50.84 38.67 -29.60
CA ASN A 268 -51.53 38.63 -30.90
C ASN A 268 -52.49 39.81 -31.11
N GLY A 269 -52.93 40.50 -30.03
CA GLY A 269 -53.74 41.71 -30.12
C GLY A 269 -52.95 42.98 -30.47
N LYS A 270 -51.67 43.05 -30.09
CA LYS A 270 -50.80 44.21 -30.35
C LYS A 270 -50.24 44.29 -31.78
N LYS A 271 -50.29 43.20 -32.56
CA LYS A 271 -49.78 43.15 -33.94
C LYS A 271 -50.77 43.64 -35.03
N LYS A 272 -51.96 44.12 -34.66
CA LYS A 272 -52.99 44.60 -35.63
C LYS A 272 -53.24 46.12 -35.64
N ILE A 273 -52.31 46.93 -35.13
CA ILE A 273 -52.41 48.40 -35.24
C ILE A 273 -51.06 48.98 -35.68
N VAL A 274 -50.62 48.67 -36.89
CA VAL A 274 -49.89 49.61 -37.77
C VAL A 274 -50.14 49.13 -39.20
N ASN A 275 -51.03 49.82 -39.91
CA ASN A 275 -50.95 50.02 -41.36
C ASN A 275 -51.79 51.28 -41.63
N LYS A 276 -51.08 52.37 -41.93
CA LYS A 276 -51.61 53.54 -42.63
C LYS A 276 -51.15 53.41 -44.07
#